data_AF-A0A1I6SQS2-F1
#
_entry.id   AF-A0A1I6SQS2-F1
#
_cell.length_a   1.000
_cell.length_b   1.000
_cell.length_c   1.000
_cell.angle_alpha   90.00
_cell.angle_beta   90.00
_cell.angle_gamma   90.00
#
_symmetry.space_group_name_H-M   'P 1'
#
loop_
_entity.id
_entity.type
_entity.pdbx_description
1 polymer ?
#
loop_
_entity_poly.entity_id
_entity_poly.type
_entity_poly.pdbx_seq_one_letter_code
_entity_poly.pdbx_strand_id
1 'polypeptide(L)'
;MKVAIASDYQSFFMKREMNRYLRPTAHHISNLGGMTQDGTTIEQSLVEMTEVLQSGNVDRGILMTTSNEDVSFNQPGIHAVRCLDAAEAQAAVNNDGANLLIIATDKMDKQTMVKTILAFLEVTDFETDGNHSSTSTLFSERNVDTADLTGENLC
;
A
#
# COMPACT_ATOMS: atom_id res chain seq x y z
N MET A 1 8.96 2.69 -10.66
CA MET A 1 9.49 1.78 -9.62
C MET A 1 8.85 0.41 -9.73
N LYS A 2 9.58 -0.61 -9.33
CA LYS A 2 9.12 -1.99 -9.15
C LYS A 2 8.55 -2.09 -7.74
N VAL A 3 7.31 -2.54 -7.61
CA VAL A 3 6.60 -2.60 -6.33
C VAL A 3 6.08 -4.01 -6.14
N ALA A 4 6.30 -4.59 -4.97
CA ALA A 4 5.63 -5.83 -4.57
C ALA A 4 4.41 -5.51 -3.72
N ILE A 5 3.33 -6.28 -3.89
CA ILE A 5 2.18 -6.28 -2.99
C ILE A 5 1.89 -7.70 -2.52
N ALA A 6 1.75 -7.91 -1.21
CA ALA A 6 1.44 -9.19 -0.59
C ALA A 6 0.33 -9.08 0.45
N SER A 7 -0.33 -10.19 0.75
CA SER A 7 -1.38 -10.24 1.77
C SER A 7 -1.56 -11.63 2.37
N ASP A 8 -2.06 -11.66 3.59
CA ASP A 8 -2.65 -12.86 4.18
C ASP A 8 -3.99 -13.23 3.49
N TYR A 9 -4.56 -14.37 3.87
CA TYR A 9 -5.82 -14.84 3.32
C TYR A 9 -7.01 -13.92 3.65
N GLN A 10 -7.03 -13.26 4.81
CA GLN A 10 -8.14 -12.37 5.19
C GLN A 10 -8.14 -11.10 4.34
N SER A 11 -6.96 -10.61 3.95
CA SER A 11 -6.79 -9.40 3.15
C SER A 11 -6.72 -9.65 1.63
N PHE A 12 -6.86 -10.91 1.18
CA PHE A 12 -6.75 -11.32 -0.23
C PHE A 12 -7.62 -10.48 -1.17
N PHE A 13 -8.89 -10.29 -0.84
CA PHE A 13 -9.82 -9.52 -1.68
C PHE A 13 -9.42 -8.05 -1.78
N MET A 14 -8.99 -7.45 -0.66
CA MET A 14 -8.55 -6.06 -0.63
C MET A 14 -7.28 -5.87 -1.46
N LYS A 15 -6.32 -6.79 -1.37
CA LYS A 15 -5.14 -6.81 -2.24
C LYS A 15 -5.53 -6.84 -3.72
N ARG A 16 -6.52 -7.65 -4.09
CA ARG A 16 -7.01 -7.73 -5.47
C ARG A 16 -7.62 -6.41 -5.94
N GLU A 17 -8.37 -5.73 -5.08
CA GLU A 17 -8.88 -4.39 -5.37
C GLU A 17 -7.76 -3.37 -5.52
N MET A 18 -6.79 -3.32 -4.60
CA MET A 18 -5.67 -2.38 -4.67
C MET A 18 -4.81 -2.59 -5.92
N ASN A 19 -4.59 -3.83 -6.33
CA ASN A 19 -3.95 -4.13 -7.61
C ASN A 19 -4.65 -3.47 -8.81
N ARG A 20 -5.99 -3.34 -8.80
CA ARG A 20 -6.72 -2.64 -9.87
C ARG A 20 -6.45 -1.14 -9.86
N TYR A 21 -6.34 -0.53 -8.68
CA TYR A 21 -6.01 0.89 -8.53
C TYR A 21 -4.56 1.20 -8.89
N LEU A 22 -3.64 0.25 -8.68
CA LEU A 22 -2.22 0.43 -8.96
C LEU A 22 -1.85 0.13 -10.42
N ARG A 23 -2.61 -0.71 -11.13
CA ARG A 23 -2.40 -0.99 -12.57
C ARG A 23 -2.25 0.24 -13.48
N PRO A 24 -3.04 1.32 -13.36
CA PRO A 24 -2.89 2.51 -14.20
C PRO A 24 -1.71 3.41 -13.82
N THR A 25 -1.02 3.16 -12.70
CA THR A 25 0.15 3.94 -12.30
C THR A 25 1.37 3.58 -13.16
N ALA A 26 2.40 4.44 -13.16
CA ALA A 26 3.67 4.16 -13.85
C ALA A 26 4.55 3.11 -13.14
N HIS A 27 3.99 2.36 -12.18
CA HIS A 27 4.71 1.39 -11.37
C HIS A 27 4.56 -0.03 -11.92
N HIS A 28 5.63 -0.82 -11.81
CA HIS A 28 5.63 -2.23 -12.17
C HIS A 28 5.22 -3.05 -10.95
N ILE A 29 3.96 -3.48 -10.90
CA ILE A 29 3.41 -4.19 -9.73
C ILE A 29 3.61 -5.70 -9.86
N SER A 30 4.35 -6.28 -8.91
CA SER A 30 4.49 -7.71 -8.69
C SER A 30 3.53 -8.15 -7.58
N ASN A 31 2.59 -9.05 -7.92
CA ASN A 31 1.64 -9.58 -6.95
C ASN A 31 2.22 -10.85 -6.30
N LEU A 32 2.54 -10.75 -5.00
CA LEU A 32 3.10 -11.80 -4.16
C LEU A 32 2.08 -12.26 -3.11
N GLY A 33 2.32 -13.42 -2.48
CA GLY A 33 1.43 -14.07 -1.51
C GLY A 33 0.04 -14.37 -2.09
N GLY A 34 -0.72 -15.27 -1.47
CA GLY A 34 -2.18 -15.44 -1.67
C GLY A 34 -2.66 -15.17 -3.10
N MET A 35 -2.31 -16.03 -4.05
CA MET A 35 -2.85 -15.95 -5.42
C MET A 35 -4.28 -16.49 -5.48
N THR A 36 -4.65 -17.26 -4.45
CA THR A 36 -5.97 -17.78 -4.16
C THR A 36 -6.39 -17.32 -2.76
N GLN A 37 -7.67 -17.46 -2.44
CA GLN A 37 -8.25 -17.06 -1.15
C GLN A 37 -7.76 -17.93 0.03
N ASP A 38 -7.01 -19.01 -0.23
CA ASP A 38 -6.90 -20.11 0.73
C ASP A 38 -5.46 -20.24 1.26
N GLY A 39 -5.33 -20.17 2.59
CA GLY A 39 -4.21 -20.75 3.33
C GLY A 39 -2.91 -19.95 3.40
N THR A 40 -2.78 -18.80 2.70
CA THR A 40 -1.59 -17.95 2.86
C THR A 40 -1.60 -17.24 4.21
N THR A 41 -0.57 -17.48 5.01
CA THR A 41 -0.36 -16.76 6.27
C THR A 41 0.43 -15.48 6.05
N ILE A 42 0.37 -14.58 7.01
CA ILE A 42 1.14 -13.33 6.94
C ILE A 42 2.65 -13.59 6.97
N GLU A 43 3.10 -14.62 7.68
CA GLU A 43 4.52 -15.00 7.75
C GLU A 43 5.04 -15.45 6.38
N GLN A 44 4.25 -16.24 5.65
CA GLN A 44 4.60 -16.64 4.28
C GLN A 44 4.74 -15.41 3.36
N SER A 45 3.78 -14.48 3.47
CA SER A 45 3.81 -13.22 2.71
C SER A 45 5.01 -12.34 3.07
N LEU A 46 5.39 -12.30 4.35
CA LEU A 46 6.57 -11.57 4.83
C LEU A 46 7.86 -12.17 4.29
N VAL A 47 8.00 -13.51 4.27
CA VAL A 47 9.19 -14.18 3.72
C VAL A 47 9.36 -13.82 2.25
N GLU A 48 8.30 -13.96 1.43
CA GLU A 48 8.34 -13.58 0.02
C GLU A 48 8.69 -12.10 -0.17
N MET A 49 8.08 -11.22 0.62
CA MET A 49 8.34 -9.78 0.57
C MET A 49 9.79 -9.44 0.94
N THR A 50 10.34 -10.13 1.94
CA THR A 50 11.72 -9.96 2.39
C THR A 50 12.70 -10.32 1.30
N GLU A 51 12.50 -11.47 0.66
CA GLU A 51 13.37 -11.97 -0.41
C GLU A 51 13.43 -10.99 -1.58
N VAL A 52 12.28 -10.47 -2.03
CA VAL A 52 12.26 -9.54 -3.18
C VAL A 52 12.85 -8.17 -2.85
N LEU A 53 12.68 -7.68 -1.62
CA LEU A 53 13.25 -6.40 -1.17
C LEU A 53 14.77 -6.52 -1.01
N GLN A 54 15.25 -7.55 -0.31
CA GLN A 54 16.68 -7.74 -0.07
C GLN A 54 17.47 -8.08 -1.34
N SER A 55 16.84 -8.74 -2.31
CA SER A 55 17.45 -9.00 -3.62
C SER A 55 17.48 -7.78 -4.55
N GLY A 56 16.81 -6.67 -4.20
CA GLY A 56 16.66 -5.51 -5.08
C GLY A 56 15.78 -5.78 -6.30
N ASN A 57 14.99 -6.86 -6.28
CA ASN A 57 14.03 -7.16 -7.34
C ASN A 57 12.86 -6.18 -7.34
N VAL A 58 12.54 -5.60 -6.18
CA VAL A 58 11.58 -4.51 -6.03
C VAL A 58 12.18 -3.36 -5.23
N ASP A 59 11.70 -2.15 -5.51
CA ASP A 59 12.14 -0.92 -4.83
C ASP A 59 11.34 -0.71 -3.53
N ARG A 60 10.04 -1.05 -3.54
CA ARG A 60 9.13 -0.91 -2.40
C ARG A 60 8.16 -2.08 -2.27
N GLY A 61 7.74 -2.35 -1.05
CA GLY A 61 6.78 -3.38 -0.69
C GLY A 61 5.52 -2.81 -0.04
N ILE A 62 4.37 -3.46 -0.29
CA ILE A 62 3.10 -3.21 0.38
C ILE A 62 2.61 -4.55 0.94
N LEU A 63 2.43 -4.62 2.25
CA LEU A 63 1.90 -5.79 2.94
C LEU A 63 0.53 -5.47 3.52
N MET A 64 -0.45 -6.32 3.23
CA MET A 64 -1.82 -6.15 3.70
C MET A 64 -2.19 -7.28 4.65
N THR A 65 -2.60 -6.92 5.86
CA THR A 65 -3.13 -7.86 6.86
C THR A 65 -4.35 -7.24 7.53
N THR A 66 -5.04 -7.96 8.40
CA THR A 66 -6.04 -7.38 9.30
C THR A 66 -5.39 -6.99 10.62
N SER A 67 -6.06 -6.15 11.42
CA SER A 67 -5.49 -5.62 12.65
C SER A 67 -5.34 -6.62 13.80
N ASN A 68 -5.83 -7.85 13.63
CA ASN A 68 -5.67 -8.92 14.60
C ASN A 68 -4.22 -9.43 14.66
N GLU A 69 -3.41 -9.15 13.64
CA GLU A 69 -2.00 -9.47 13.54
C GLU A 69 -1.20 -8.16 13.62
N ASP A 70 -0.51 -7.97 14.75
CA ASP A 70 0.45 -6.88 14.87
C ASP A 70 1.77 -7.29 14.23
N VAL A 71 1.95 -6.89 12.98
CA VAL A 71 3.15 -7.18 12.21
C VAL A 71 4.18 -6.09 12.46
N SER A 72 4.98 -6.30 13.50
CA SER A 72 6.24 -5.58 13.68
C SER A 72 7.35 -6.35 12.99
N PHE A 73 7.98 -5.74 11.98
CA PHE A 73 8.99 -6.38 11.15
C PHE A 73 10.26 -5.56 11.11
N ASN A 74 11.38 -6.18 11.48
CA ASN A 74 12.69 -5.55 11.44
C ASN A 74 13.69 -6.52 10.79
N GLN A 75 14.16 -6.17 9.60
CA GLN A 75 15.21 -6.89 8.91
C GLN A 75 16.25 -5.90 8.37
N PRO A 76 17.54 -6.29 8.30
CA PRO A 76 18.56 -5.45 7.69
C PRO A 76 18.16 -5.03 6.27
N GLY A 77 18.18 -3.72 6.02
CA GLY A 77 17.82 -3.13 4.73
C GLY A 77 16.31 -3.02 4.46
N ILE A 78 15.45 -3.38 5.42
CA ILE A 78 14.00 -3.20 5.31
C ILE A 78 13.50 -2.32 6.45
N HIS A 79 12.96 -1.17 6.08
CA HIS A 79 12.34 -0.20 6.96
C HIS A 79 10.82 -0.33 6.83
N ALA A 80 10.25 -1.18 7.68
CA ALA A 80 8.83 -1.45 7.69
C ALA A 80 8.08 -0.48 8.60
N VAL A 81 6.92 -0.02 8.13
CA VAL A 81 6.08 0.94 8.82
C VAL A 81 4.62 0.57 8.62
N ARG A 82 3.82 0.72 9.68
CA ARG A 82 2.37 0.60 9.63
C ARG A 82 1.74 1.99 9.68
N CYS A 83 0.99 2.35 8.65
CA CYS A 83 0.30 3.64 8.57
C CYS A 83 -1.22 3.46 8.51
N LEU A 84 -1.95 4.45 9.00
CA LEU A 84 -3.40 4.53 8.92
C LEU A 84 -3.89 5.66 8.01
N ASP A 85 -3.00 6.51 7.53
CA ASP A 85 -3.30 7.57 6.58
C ASP A 85 -2.12 7.91 5.65
N ALA A 86 -2.40 8.77 4.67
CA ALA A 86 -1.45 9.19 3.66
C ALA A 86 -0.34 10.10 4.19
N ALA A 87 -0.60 10.90 5.23
CA ALA A 87 0.39 11.80 5.78
C ALA A 87 1.47 11.02 6.54
N GLU A 88 1.07 10.01 7.32
CA GLU A 88 1.98 9.08 7.97
C GLU A 88 2.83 8.32 6.95
N ALA A 89 2.20 7.81 5.89
CA ALA A 89 2.90 7.05 4.86
C ALA A 89 3.94 7.88 4.11
N GLN A 90 3.61 9.13 3.78
CA GLN A 90 4.54 10.08 3.17
C GLN A 90 5.69 10.42 4.12
N ALA A 91 5.39 10.70 5.38
CA ALA A 91 6.39 11.04 6.40
C ALA A 91 7.37 9.89 6.65
N ALA A 92 6.88 8.65 6.69
CA ALA A 92 7.72 7.48 6.93
C ALA A 92 8.76 7.25 5.83
N VAL A 93 8.42 7.55 4.57
CA VAL A 93 9.41 7.48 3.48
C VAL A 93 10.41 8.63 3.60
N ASN A 94 9.92 9.86 3.80
CA ASN A 94 10.77 11.06 3.84
C ASN A 94 11.75 11.08 5.00
N ASN A 95 11.30 10.65 6.18
CA ASN A 95 12.06 10.80 7.42
C ASN A 95 12.84 9.53 7.75
N ASP A 96 12.24 8.36 7.50
CA ASP A 96 12.74 7.08 8.00
C ASP A 96 13.23 6.16 6.88
N GLY A 97 13.11 6.58 5.61
CA GLY A 97 13.52 5.77 4.46
C GLY A 97 12.69 4.49 4.30
N ALA A 98 11.41 4.54 4.71
CA ALA A 98 10.52 3.39 4.65
C ALA A 98 10.43 2.79 3.24
N ASN A 99 10.66 1.47 3.14
CA ASN A 99 10.55 0.72 1.89
C ASN A 99 9.55 -0.45 1.98
N LEU A 100 8.93 -0.67 3.14
CA LEU A 100 7.82 -1.60 3.31
C LEU A 100 6.65 -0.94 4.07
N LEU A 101 5.52 -0.77 3.40
CA LEU A 101 4.28 -0.27 4.00
C LEU A 101 3.37 -1.42 4.43
N ILE A 102 2.92 -1.40 5.69
CA ILE A 102 1.97 -2.37 6.26
C ILE A 102 0.61 -1.68 6.43
N ILE A 103 -0.43 -2.31 5.90
CA ILE A 103 -1.81 -1.81 5.90
C ILE A 103 -2.70 -2.79 6.64
N ALA A 104 -3.39 -2.30 7.67
CA ALA A 104 -4.49 -3.01 8.31
C ALA A 104 -5.80 -2.77 7.56
N THR A 105 -6.25 -3.78 6.81
CA THR A 105 -7.35 -3.66 5.84
C THR A 105 -8.73 -3.44 6.47
N ASP A 106 -8.88 -3.79 7.74
CA ASP A 106 -10.10 -3.61 8.55
C ASP A 106 -10.12 -2.26 9.31
N LYS A 107 -9.04 -1.47 9.23
CA LYS A 107 -8.93 -0.16 9.91
C LYS A 107 -9.03 1.04 8.98
N MET A 108 -8.97 0.81 7.67
CA MET A 108 -9.07 1.86 6.66
C MET A 108 -10.16 1.53 5.66
N ASP A 109 -10.94 2.54 5.27
CA ASP A 109 -11.77 2.42 4.09
C ASP A 109 -10.91 2.38 2.81
N LYS A 110 -11.54 1.93 1.72
CA LYS A 110 -10.88 1.74 0.43
C LYS A 110 -10.27 3.01 -0.14
N GLN A 111 -10.93 4.16 -0.01
CA GLN A 111 -10.43 5.42 -0.58
C GLN A 111 -9.21 5.92 0.19
N THR A 112 -9.26 5.85 1.52
CA THR A 112 -8.14 6.18 2.39
C THR A 112 -6.95 5.28 2.07
N MET A 113 -7.18 3.96 1.95
CA MET A 113 -6.12 3.01 1.60
C MET A 113 -5.44 3.30 0.26
N VAL A 114 -6.21 3.64 -0.78
CA VAL A 114 -5.65 4.04 -2.08
C VAL A 114 -4.79 5.29 -1.92
N LYS A 115 -5.27 6.32 -1.23
CA LYS A 115 -4.51 7.55 -0.98
C LYS A 115 -3.23 7.27 -0.21
N THR A 116 -3.29 6.42 0.81
CA THR A 116 -2.14 6.02 1.63
C THR A 116 -1.08 5.30 0.80
N ILE A 117 -1.48 4.33 -0.02
CA ILE A 117 -0.55 3.61 -0.91
C ILE A 117 0.06 4.56 -1.93
N LEU A 118 -0.73 5.42 -2.56
CA LEU A 118 -0.21 6.37 -3.55
C LEU A 118 0.77 7.36 -2.92
N ALA A 119 0.44 7.93 -1.75
CA ALA A 119 1.35 8.80 -1.02
C ALA A 119 2.67 8.10 -0.69
N PHE A 120 2.61 6.82 -0.29
CA PHE A 120 3.81 6.01 -0.07
C PHE A 120 4.62 5.77 -1.34
N LEU A 121 4.00 5.57 -2.51
CA LEU A 121 4.70 5.27 -3.76
C LEU A 121 5.16 6.53 -4.52
N GLU A 122 4.49 7.66 -4.34
CA GLU A 122 4.79 8.90 -5.06
C GLU A 122 5.95 9.69 -4.44
N VAL A 123 6.35 9.39 -3.19
CA VAL A 123 7.58 9.96 -2.62
C VAL A 123 8.78 9.52 -3.44
N THR A 124 9.37 10.44 -4.20
CA THR A 124 10.66 10.25 -4.85
C THR A 124 11.78 10.55 -3.86
N ASP A 125 12.89 9.83 -3.95
CA ASP A 125 14.08 10.10 -3.14
C ASP A 125 14.42 11.58 -3.28
N PHE A 126 14.46 12.29 -2.15
CA PHE A 126 14.96 13.66 -2.11
C PHE A 126 16.41 13.59 -2.57
N GLU A 127 16.75 14.29 -3.66
CA GLU A 127 18.13 14.68 -3.90
C GLU A 127 18.59 15.38 -2.62
N THR A 128 19.67 14.89 -2.02
CA THR A 128 20.34 15.46 -0.85
C THR A 128 21.05 16.77 -1.22
N ASP A 129 20.36 17.70 -1.88
CA ASP A 129 20.77 19.08 -2.01
C ASP A 129 20.02 19.89 -0.96
N GLY A 130 20.74 20.22 0.11
CA GLY A 130 20.21 20.88 1.29
C GLY A 130 19.56 22.21 0.96
N ASN A 131 18.24 22.25 0.92
CA ASN A 131 17.48 23.40 1.39
C ASN A 131 16.02 23.02 1.68
N HIS A 132 15.50 23.49 2.81
CA HIS A 132 14.11 23.32 3.21
C HIS A 132 13.14 23.97 2.20
N SER A 133 12.22 23.21 1.62
CA SER A 133 10.90 23.75 1.24
C SER A 133 9.88 22.66 0.97
N SER A 134 8.82 22.65 1.78
CA SER A 134 7.59 21.88 1.56
C SER A 134 6.85 22.43 0.34
N THR A 135 6.39 21.57 -0.56
CA THR A 135 5.11 21.68 -1.29
C THR A 135 4.91 20.38 -2.07
N SER A 136 3.91 19.56 -1.70
CA SER A 136 3.37 18.55 -2.62
C SER A 136 1.91 18.94 -2.94
N THR A 137 1.63 18.88 -4.23
CA THR A 137 0.58 19.60 -4.94
C THR A 137 -0.80 18.98 -4.71
N LEU A 138 -1.80 19.86 -4.64
CA LEU A 138 -3.24 19.59 -4.53
C LEU A 138 -3.71 18.39 -5.39
N PHE A 139 -4.23 17.34 -4.73
CA PHE A 139 -5.08 16.36 -5.39
C PHE A 139 -6.43 17.00 -5.71
N SER A 140 -6.72 17.24 -6.99
CA SER A 140 -8.05 17.65 -7.45
C SER A 140 -9.04 16.50 -7.21
N GLU A 141 -10.04 16.74 -6.37
CA GLU A 141 -11.15 15.83 -6.14
C GLU A 141 -11.90 15.58 -7.46
N ARG A 142 -11.82 14.36 -7.99
CA ARG A 142 -12.78 13.89 -8.99
C ARG A 142 -13.96 13.29 -8.24
N ASN A 143 -15.08 14.02 -8.26
CA ASN A 143 -16.39 13.53 -7.86
C ASN A 143 -16.66 12.15 -8.49
N VAL A 144 -16.89 11.15 -7.65
CA VAL A 144 -17.59 9.94 -8.07
C VAL A 144 -19.06 10.23 -7.82
N ASP A 145 -19.79 10.50 -8.91
CA ASP A 145 -21.24 10.66 -8.87
C ASP A 145 -21.88 9.40 -8.28
N THR A 146 -22.42 9.53 -7.06
CA THR A 146 -23.35 8.56 -6.47
C THR A 146 -24.75 8.85 -7.01
N ALA A 147 -25.08 8.24 -8.14
CA ALA A 147 -26.45 8.17 -8.62
C ALA A 147 -26.62 6.88 -9.41
N ASP A 148 -27.03 5.81 -8.73
CA ASP A 148 -28.05 4.87 -9.24
C ASP A 148 -28.35 3.79 -8.19
N LEU A 149 -29.29 4.02 -7.26
CA LEU A 149 -30.03 2.96 -6.54
C LEU A 149 -31.22 3.57 -5.77
N THR A 150 -32.15 4.20 -6.48
CA THR A 150 -33.54 4.34 -6.00
C THR A 150 -34.48 4.18 -7.19
N GLY A 151 -34.83 2.93 -7.48
CA GLY A 151 -35.93 2.58 -8.37
C GLY A 151 -36.99 1.80 -7.61
N GLU A 152 -37.73 2.49 -6.75
CA GLU A 152 -39.04 2.03 -6.28
C GLU A 152 -40.13 2.63 -7.17
N ASN A 153 -40.93 1.78 -7.82
CA ASN A 153 -42.36 1.98 -8.15
C ASN A 153 -42.82 0.69 -8.84
N LEU A 154 -43.56 -0.21 -8.18
CA LEU A 154 -45.02 -0.14 -7.97
C LEU A 154 -45.79 0.39 -9.19
N CYS A 155 -46.24 -0.56 -10.03
CA CYS A 155 -47.54 -0.61 -10.69
C CYS A 155 -47.87 -2.09 -10.94
#